data_AF-A0A1E5NZ31-F1
#
_entry.id   AF-A0A1E5NZ31-F1
#
_cell.length_a   1.000
_cell.length_b   1.000
_cell.length_c   1.000
_cell.angle_alpha   90.00
_cell.angle_beta   90.00
_cell.angle_gamma   90.00
#
_symmetry.space_group_name_H-M   'P 1'
#
loop_
_entity.id
_entity.type
_entity.pdbx_description
1 polymer ?
#
loop_
_entity_poly.entity_id
_entity_poly.type
_entity_poly.pdbx_seq_one_letter_code
_entity_poly.pdbx_strand_id
1 'polypeptide(L)'
;MSPDRRKTAAERTGPSAAFGSARAPRSARGQIIDSVVGAPPASVSPDLVAENPDNPRREFDEEYLNSLARNMREVGQVQTATVMTRLAFLVAHPEHKDAVPAHHEYVVIDGHCRLRAARQAGIDLRITVDDSSAGTREDLLAAALSANHFRKDLTPIEEAEAIEALVTFHGSAAAVVSVLGGAVNDSWISTRRALLKLPEPIQQRVADKEVPIAIARKAGTLPRQEQAAFVEAKMAERKAQQALKPKPVRGRAAAAMKKDASQNSTAAETSAEAPSPGSTASAAATVQQSVPEPRVESKTSDGFDAPVDWTNPDAVTAAILERCPPDAVQKIAQGLLDSL
;
A
#
# COMPACT_ATOMS: atom_id res chain seq x y z
N MET A 1 -0.58 61.28 -13.24
CA MET A 1 0.38 60.30 -12.70
C MET A 1 -0.37 59.36 -11.76
N SER A 2 -0.68 58.15 -12.22
CA SER A 2 -1.15 57.04 -11.38
C SER A 2 -0.14 55.91 -11.49
N PRO A 3 0.42 55.38 -10.40
CA PRO A 3 1.31 54.24 -10.47
C PRO A 3 0.52 52.92 -10.47
N ASP A 4 0.92 52.12 -11.43
CA ASP A 4 0.58 50.75 -11.75
C ASP A 4 0.86 49.79 -10.57
N ARG A 5 -0.17 49.08 -10.08
CA ARG A 5 -0.02 48.02 -9.07
C ARG A 5 -0.01 46.66 -9.76
N ARG A 6 1.19 46.12 -9.98
CA ARG A 6 1.41 44.74 -10.43
C ARG A 6 1.01 43.76 -9.31
N LYS A 7 0.02 42.92 -9.59
CA LYS A 7 -0.38 41.80 -8.72
C LYS A 7 0.74 40.77 -8.61
N THR A 8 0.97 40.24 -7.41
CA THR A 8 1.98 39.21 -7.11
C THR A 8 1.60 37.85 -7.69
N ALA A 9 2.58 37.03 -8.05
CA ALA A 9 2.41 35.71 -8.68
C ALA A 9 1.52 34.73 -7.88
N ALA A 10 1.39 34.93 -6.56
CA ALA A 10 0.53 34.12 -5.69
C ALA A 10 -0.98 34.32 -5.90
N GLU A 11 -1.42 35.45 -6.48
CA GLU A 11 -2.85 35.71 -6.75
C GLU A 11 -3.36 35.12 -8.08
N ARG A 12 -2.47 34.56 -8.91
CA ARG A 12 -2.85 33.96 -10.21
C ARG A 12 -3.12 32.45 -10.14
N THR A 13 -2.86 31.81 -9.02
CA THR A 13 -3.11 30.39 -8.82
C THR A 13 -4.26 30.22 -7.83
N GLY A 14 -5.47 30.07 -8.37
CA GLY A 14 -6.59 29.52 -7.60
C GLY A 14 -6.25 28.12 -7.06
N PRO A 15 -7.02 27.59 -6.10
CA PRO A 15 -6.73 26.32 -5.46
C PRO A 15 -6.76 25.21 -6.52
N SER A 16 -5.59 24.75 -6.94
CA SER A 16 -5.49 23.66 -7.89
C SER A 16 -5.92 22.38 -7.18
N ALA A 17 -6.99 21.77 -7.67
CA ALA A 17 -7.59 20.53 -7.18
C ALA A 17 -6.71 19.28 -7.37
N ALA A 18 -5.38 19.43 -7.50
CA ALA A 18 -4.44 18.37 -7.80
C ALA A 18 -3.72 17.79 -6.56
N PHE A 19 -3.94 18.34 -5.36
CA PHE A 19 -3.36 17.81 -4.11
C PHE A 19 -4.38 17.09 -3.19
N GLY A 20 -5.63 16.97 -3.64
CA GLY A 20 -6.65 16.18 -2.95
C GLY A 20 -6.68 14.74 -3.43
N SER A 21 -5.55 14.01 -3.42
CA SER A 21 -5.65 12.56 -3.57
C SER A 21 -6.36 12.02 -2.34
N ALA A 22 -7.62 11.65 -2.52
CA ALA A 22 -8.46 11.04 -1.51
C ALA A 22 -7.67 9.90 -0.85
N ARG A 23 -7.40 10.08 0.44
CA ARG A 23 -6.89 9.06 1.34
C ARG A 23 -7.79 7.82 1.19
N ALA A 24 -7.20 6.64 1.00
CA ALA A 24 -7.96 5.39 1.08
C ALA A 24 -8.75 5.37 2.40
N PRO A 25 -10.02 4.93 2.40
CA PRO A 25 -10.82 4.91 3.62
C PRO A 25 -10.10 4.06 4.67
N ARG A 26 -9.90 4.63 5.86
CA ARG A 26 -9.32 3.91 7.02
C ARG A 26 -10.16 2.66 7.29
N SER A 27 -9.53 1.61 7.82
CA SER A 27 -10.23 0.38 8.22
C SER A 27 -11.38 0.70 9.19
N ALA A 28 -12.43 -0.13 9.19
CA ALA A 28 -13.58 0.04 10.09
C ALA A 28 -13.16 0.17 11.57
N ARG A 29 -12.09 -0.54 11.97
CA ARG A 29 -11.47 -0.40 13.30
C ARG A 29 -10.88 0.98 13.54
N GLY A 30 -10.16 1.55 12.58
CA GLY A 30 -9.63 2.91 12.66
C GLY A 30 -10.73 3.98 12.71
N GLN A 31 -11.86 3.74 12.05
CA GLN A 31 -13.03 4.65 12.11
C GLN A 31 -13.74 4.59 13.47
N ILE A 32 -13.81 3.42 14.10
CA ILE A 32 -14.36 3.25 15.47
C ILE A 32 -13.45 3.96 16.49
N ILE A 33 -12.13 3.83 16.37
CA ILE A 33 -11.18 4.54 17.25
C ILE A 33 -11.30 6.05 17.04
N ASP A 34 -11.38 6.52 15.78
CA ASP A 34 -11.59 7.95 15.46
C ASP A 34 -12.92 8.48 16.04
N SER A 35 -13.98 7.66 16.15
CA SER A 35 -15.27 8.08 16.74
C SER A 35 -15.28 8.15 18.27
N VAL A 36 -14.41 7.39 18.94
CA VAL A 36 -14.31 7.33 20.41
C VAL A 36 -13.26 8.32 20.94
N VAL A 37 -12.17 8.53 20.18
CA VAL A 37 -11.00 9.33 20.59
C VAL A 37 -10.94 10.69 19.87
N GLY A 38 -11.75 10.89 18.84
CA GLY A 38 -11.66 12.06 17.95
C GLY A 38 -10.65 11.81 16.82
N ALA A 39 -10.79 12.54 15.70
CA ALA A 39 -9.87 12.43 14.58
C ALA A 39 -8.43 12.78 15.02
N PRO A 40 -7.41 11.98 14.66
CA PRO A 40 -6.05 12.24 15.09
C PRO A 40 -5.59 13.63 14.66
N PRO A 41 -4.92 14.40 15.53
CA PRO A 41 -4.48 15.74 15.20
C PRO A 41 -3.49 15.72 14.03
N ALA A 42 -3.63 16.69 13.12
CA ALA A 42 -2.72 16.83 11.98
C ALA A 42 -1.34 17.41 12.39
N SER A 43 -1.28 18.06 13.56
CA SER A 43 -0.08 18.61 14.18
C SER A 43 -0.19 18.58 15.70
N VAL A 44 0.94 18.37 16.37
CA VAL A 44 1.04 18.30 17.83
C VAL A 44 2.27 19.08 18.31
N SER A 45 2.24 19.52 19.56
CA SER A 45 3.45 20.04 20.19
C SER A 45 4.53 18.94 20.21
N PRO A 46 5.78 19.25 19.83
CA PRO A 46 6.87 18.27 19.84
C PRO A 46 7.27 17.80 21.25
N ASP A 47 6.78 18.47 22.31
CA ASP A 47 6.96 18.04 23.70
C ASP A 47 6.01 16.91 24.10
N LEU A 48 4.93 16.70 23.34
CA LEU A 48 4.00 15.57 23.53
C LEU A 48 4.49 14.28 22.85
N VAL A 49 5.56 14.35 22.05
CA VAL A 49 6.08 13.22 21.27
C VAL A 49 7.42 12.76 21.84
N ALA A 50 7.49 11.55 22.38
CA ALA A 50 8.72 10.96 22.89
C ALA A 50 9.62 10.45 21.75
N GLU A 51 10.94 10.42 21.99
CA GLU A 51 11.86 9.68 21.12
C GLU A 51 11.67 8.18 21.27
N ASN A 52 11.84 7.41 20.20
CA ASN A 52 11.83 5.95 20.28
C ASN A 52 13.18 5.44 20.81
N PRO A 53 13.21 4.72 21.94
CA PRO A 53 14.41 4.10 22.48
C PRO A 53 15.13 3.16 21.52
N ASP A 54 14.40 2.53 20.59
CA ASP A 54 14.91 1.57 19.61
C ASP A 54 15.52 2.21 18.37
N ASN A 55 15.59 3.55 18.30
CA ASN A 55 16.23 4.21 17.16
C ASN A 55 17.73 3.83 17.11
N PRO A 56 18.20 3.12 16.06
CA PRO A 56 19.59 2.68 15.96
C PRO A 56 20.55 3.84 15.76
N ARG A 57 20.06 5.00 15.28
CA ARG A 57 20.86 6.20 15.08
C ARG A 57 20.94 7.00 16.37
N ARG A 58 22.10 6.96 17.03
CA ARG A 58 22.39 7.75 18.24
C ARG A 58 23.04 9.10 17.94
N GLU A 59 23.80 9.18 16.86
CA GLU A 59 24.51 10.39 16.43
C GLU A 59 23.77 11.08 15.28
N PHE A 60 23.61 12.39 15.41
CA PHE A 60 22.96 13.23 14.42
C PHE A 60 23.89 14.39 14.06
N ASP A 61 23.95 14.70 12.78
CA ASP A 61 24.68 15.85 12.28
C ASP A 61 23.98 17.15 12.69
N GLU A 62 24.63 17.94 13.54
CA GLU A 62 24.10 19.20 14.06
C GLU A 62 23.95 20.25 12.96
N GLU A 63 24.85 20.30 11.97
CA GLU A 63 24.72 21.26 10.85
C GLU A 63 23.47 20.95 10.02
N TYR A 64 23.23 19.67 9.76
CA TYR A 64 22.02 19.21 9.09
C TYR A 64 20.75 19.54 9.88
N LEU A 65 20.73 19.29 11.20
CA LEU A 65 19.58 19.61 12.05
C LEU A 65 19.31 21.12 12.10
N ASN A 66 20.35 21.95 12.21
CA ASN A 66 20.26 23.40 12.18
C ASN A 66 19.66 23.92 10.87
N SER A 67 20.11 23.35 9.75
CA SER A 67 19.59 23.68 8.41
C SER A 67 18.12 23.28 8.28
N LEU A 68 17.77 22.07 8.74
CA LEU A 68 16.40 21.56 8.71
C LEU A 68 15.47 22.39 9.61
N ALA A 69 15.88 22.76 10.82
CA ALA A 69 15.11 23.59 11.72
C ALA A 69 14.84 24.99 11.13
N ARG A 70 15.84 25.60 10.48
CA ARG A 70 15.69 26.87 9.77
C ARG A 70 14.68 26.73 8.61
N ASN A 71 14.84 25.69 7.80
CA ASN A 71 13.93 25.42 6.69
C ASN A 71 12.49 25.20 7.16
N MET A 72 12.29 24.41 8.22
CA MET A 72 10.98 24.15 8.80
C MET A 72 10.34 25.42 9.38
N ARG A 73 11.13 26.38 9.88
CA ARG A 73 10.62 27.69 10.36
C ARG A 73 10.20 28.61 9.21
N GLU A 74 10.93 28.60 8.10
CA GLU A 74 10.69 29.50 6.96
C GLU A 74 9.62 28.98 6.00
N VAL A 75 9.66 27.69 5.67
CA VAL A 75 8.82 27.03 4.65
C VAL A 75 7.69 26.22 5.28
N GLY A 76 7.84 25.83 6.55
CA GLY A 76 6.95 24.89 7.21
C GLY A 76 7.35 23.44 6.97
N GLN A 77 6.76 22.53 7.74
CA GLN A 77 6.99 21.10 7.58
C GLN A 77 6.21 20.55 6.39
N VAL A 78 6.92 20.18 5.33
CA VAL A 78 6.35 19.60 4.11
C VAL A 78 5.99 18.12 4.30
N GLN A 79 6.87 17.35 4.94
CA GLN A 79 6.69 15.92 5.16
C GLN A 79 6.37 15.64 6.63
N THR A 80 5.31 14.88 6.88
CA THR A 80 4.90 14.50 8.25
C THR A 80 5.90 13.56 8.91
N ALA A 81 5.94 13.58 10.24
CA ALA A 81 6.59 12.52 11.03
C ALA A 81 5.57 11.42 11.32
N THR A 82 6.00 10.16 11.27
CA THR A 82 5.12 9.03 11.63
C THR A 82 5.26 8.78 13.11
N VAL A 83 4.13 8.80 13.83
CA VAL A 83 4.10 8.58 15.27
C VAL A 83 3.10 7.49 15.61
N MET A 84 3.29 6.85 16.76
CA MET A 84 2.34 5.96 17.38
C MET A 84 1.83 6.59 18.67
N THR A 85 0.59 6.31 19.07
CA THR A 85 0.12 6.68 20.40
C THR A 85 0.96 5.95 21.45
N ARG A 86 1.19 6.60 22.60
CA ARG A 86 1.97 6.04 23.70
C ARG A 86 1.41 4.69 24.13
N LEU A 87 0.08 4.56 24.20
CA LEU A 87 -0.57 3.30 24.56
C LEU A 87 -0.23 2.20 23.55
N ALA A 88 -0.39 2.46 22.26
CA ALA A 88 -0.11 1.49 21.20
C ALA A 88 1.38 1.07 21.21
N PHE A 89 2.29 2.03 21.36
CA PHE A 89 3.72 1.76 21.47
C PHE A 89 4.06 0.87 22.68
N LEU A 90 3.50 1.16 23.86
CA LEU A 90 3.77 0.38 25.07
C LEU A 90 3.11 -1.00 25.10
N VAL A 91 2.04 -1.21 24.31
CA VAL A 91 1.48 -2.56 24.09
C VAL A 91 2.42 -3.39 23.22
N ALA A 92 3.02 -2.79 22.19
CA ALA A 92 3.97 -3.47 21.31
C ALA A 92 5.36 -3.65 21.96
N HIS A 93 5.78 -2.70 22.81
CA HIS A 93 7.09 -2.66 23.46
C HIS A 93 6.97 -2.44 24.99
N PRO A 94 6.46 -3.43 25.73
CA PRO A 94 6.23 -3.29 27.18
C PRO A 94 7.50 -3.00 27.98
N GLU A 95 8.67 -3.41 27.50
CA GLU A 95 9.99 -3.16 28.09
C GLU A 95 10.38 -1.67 28.12
N HIS A 96 9.72 -0.82 27.32
CA HIS A 96 10.03 0.60 27.22
C HIS A 96 9.13 1.49 28.09
N LYS A 97 8.35 0.91 29.00
CA LYS A 97 7.45 1.64 29.90
C LYS A 97 8.15 2.74 30.71
N ASP A 98 9.37 2.48 31.15
CA ASP A 98 10.17 3.45 31.93
C ASP A 98 10.91 4.46 31.04
N ALA A 99 11.15 4.11 29.77
CA ALA A 99 11.84 4.96 28.80
C ALA A 99 10.91 5.97 28.11
N VAL A 100 9.59 5.76 28.13
CA VAL A 100 8.58 6.65 27.56
C VAL A 100 7.74 7.29 28.69
N PRO A 101 8.08 8.52 29.13
CA PRO A 101 7.41 9.18 30.24
C PRO A 101 5.90 9.33 30.03
N ALA A 102 5.14 9.31 31.13
CA ALA A 102 3.68 9.37 31.10
C ALA A 102 3.09 10.67 30.53
N HIS A 103 3.88 11.76 30.48
CA HIS A 103 3.45 13.04 29.93
C HIS A 103 3.50 13.11 28.40
N HIS A 104 4.13 12.14 27.72
CA HIS A 104 4.10 12.06 26.27
C HIS A 104 2.84 11.30 25.83
N GLU A 105 2.20 11.79 24.77
CA GLU A 105 1.01 11.17 24.18
C GLU A 105 1.37 10.28 22.99
N TYR A 106 2.53 10.52 22.37
CA TYR A 106 2.99 9.82 21.17
C TYR A 106 4.46 9.40 21.28
N VAL A 107 4.87 8.46 20.44
CA VAL A 107 6.27 8.04 20.24
C VAL A 107 6.59 8.13 18.76
N VAL A 108 7.70 8.78 18.39
CA VAL A 108 8.10 8.90 16.97
C VAL A 108 8.65 7.57 16.44
N ILE A 109 8.10 7.07 15.33
CA ILE A 109 8.59 5.85 14.66
C ILE A 109 9.54 6.21 13.53
N ASP A 110 9.12 7.17 12.69
CA ASP A 110 9.94 7.73 11.62
C ASP A 110 9.88 9.26 11.62
N GLY A 111 10.97 9.88 11.20
CA GLY A 111 11.15 11.33 11.25
C GLY A 111 11.79 11.84 12.54
N HIS A 112 12.67 11.07 13.19
CA HIS A 112 13.43 11.48 14.38
C HIS A 112 14.14 12.85 14.20
N CYS A 113 14.76 13.09 13.04
CA CYS A 113 15.37 14.39 12.75
C CYS A 113 14.33 15.52 12.67
N ARG A 114 13.10 15.26 12.20
CA ARG A 114 12.03 16.25 12.14
C ARG A 114 11.50 16.59 13.52
N LEU A 115 11.37 15.60 14.40
CA LEU A 115 11.01 15.84 15.81
C LEU A 115 12.05 16.76 16.48
N ARG A 116 13.34 16.44 16.35
CA ARG A 116 14.42 17.27 16.91
C ARG A 116 14.47 18.66 16.29
N ALA A 117 14.35 18.76 14.96
CA ALA A 117 14.32 20.04 14.26
C ALA A 117 13.08 20.87 14.63
N ALA A 118 11.91 20.26 14.85
CA ALA A 118 10.70 20.95 15.30
C ALA A 118 10.85 21.51 16.72
N ARG A 119 11.43 20.73 17.65
CA ARG A 119 11.80 21.20 19.00
C ARG A 119 12.74 22.40 18.93
N GLN A 120 13.78 22.32 18.11
CA GLN A 120 14.73 23.41 17.93
C GLN A 120 14.12 24.64 17.23
N ALA A 121 13.21 24.40 16.28
CA ALA A 121 12.54 25.44 15.53
C ALA A 121 11.50 26.19 16.39
N GLY A 122 10.96 25.52 17.42
CA GLY A 122 9.88 26.03 18.27
C GLY A 122 8.53 26.00 17.57
N ILE A 123 8.29 25.00 16.73
CA ILE A 123 7.06 24.86 15.92
C ILE A 123 6.35 23.55 16.22
N ASP A 124 5.04 23.49 15.96
CA ASP A 124 4.29 22.24 16.02
C ASP A 124 4.78 21.24 14.97
N LEU A 125 4.87 19.98 15.39
CA LEU A 125 5.26 18.88 14.53
C LEU A 125 4.02 18.39 13.78
N ARG A 126 4.05 18.41 12.45
CA ARG A 126 3.04 17.74 11.63
C ARG A 126 3.26 16.24 11.68
N ILE A 127 2.22 15.52 12.04
CA ILE A 127 2.30 14.08 12.29
C ILE A 127 1.33 13.29 11.44
N THR A 128 1.62 12.01 11.31
CA THR A 128 0.69 10.99 10.88
C THR A 128 0.69 9.92 11.96
N VAL A 129 -0.46 9.74 12.61
CA VAL A 129 -0.65 8.68 13.60
C VAL A 129 -0.87 7.36 12.86
N ASP A 130 0.01 6.40 13.12
CA ASP A 130 -0.07 5.04 12.61
C ASP A 130 0.06 4.02 13.73
N ASP A 131 -1.04 3.83 14.46
CA ASP A 131 -1.14 2.80 15.48
C ASP A 131 -1.26 1.38 14.88
N SER A 132 -1.40 1.25 13.55
CA SER A 132 -1.34 -0.08 12.90
C SER A 132 0.08 -0.63 12.84
N SER A 133 1.09 0.22 13.05
CA SER A 133 2.47 -0.18 13.28
C SER A 133 2.73 -0.70 14.71
N ALA A 134 1.82 -0.48 15.69
CA ALA A 134 1.73 -1.30 16.93
C ALA A 134 1.08 -2.65 16.65
N GLY A 135 1.40 -3.18 15.48
CA GLY A 135 0.84 -4.39 14.99
C GLY A 135 1.03 -5.50 15.99
N THR A 136 0.02 -6.34 16.17
CA THR A 136 0.29 -7.66 16.72
C THR A 136 1.32 -8.35 15.81
N ARG A 137 1.96 -9.45 16.26
CA ARG A 137 3.00 -10.15 15.48
C ARG A 137 2.60 -10.38 14.01
N GLU A 138 1.32 -10.60 13.79
CA GLU A 138 0.61 -10.75 12.52
C GLU A 138 0.72 -9.52 11.62
N ASP A 139 0.42 -8.35 12.17
CA ASP A 139 0.42 -7.08 11.43
C ASP A 139 1.86 -6.69 11.04
N LEU A 140 2.84 -6.93 11.92
CA LEU A 140 4.27 -6.75 11.60
C LEU A 140 4.72 -7.70 10.49
N LEU A 141 4.29 -8.97 10.55
CA LEU A 141 4.57 -9.96 9.53
C LEU A 141 3.92 -9.58 8.19
N ALA A 142 2.68 -9.08 8.20
CA ALA A 142 1.98 -8.62 7.01
C ALA A 142 2.62 -7.38 6.40
N ALA A 143 3.07 -6.43 7.23
CA ALA A 143 3.79 -5.25 6.81
C ALA A 143 5.16 -5.61 6.19
N ALA A 144 5.91 -6.51 6.83
CA ALA A 144 7.19 -7.00 6.32
C ALA A 144 7.03 -7.75 4.99
N LEU A 145 6.04 -8.65 4.90
CA LEU A 145 5.73 -9.37 3.67
C LEU A 145 5.35 -8.39 2.54
N SER A 146 4.50 -7.40 2.83
CA SER A 146 4.10 -6.40 1.84
C SER A 146 5.30 -5.57 1.35
N ALA A 147 6.08 -4.99 2.27
CA ALA A 147 7.23 -4.16 1.94
C ALA A 147 8.28 -4.92 1.10
N ASN A 148 8.58 -6.17 1.47
CA ASN A 148 9.58 -6.98 0.78
C ASN A 148 9.08 -7.57 -0.54
N HIS A 149 7.79 -7.92 -0.65
CA HIS A 149 7.18 -8.38 -1.89
C HIS A 149 7.29 -7.31 -3.00
N PHE A 150 7.07 -6.03 -2.67
CA PHE A 150 7.22 -4.93 -3.62
C PHE A 150 8.68 -4.61 -3.99
N ARG A 151 9.66 -5.03 -3.18
CA ARG A 151 11.10 -4.88 -3.47
C ARG A 151 11.76 -6.11 -4.11
N LYS A 152 11.04 -7.24 -4.17
CA LYS A 152 11.51 -8.55 -4.68
C LYS A 152 12.67 -9.17 -3.86
N ASP A 153 12.73 -8.87 -2.57
CA ASP A 153 13.83 -9.29 -1.70
C ASP A 153 13.66 -10.71 -1.12
N LEU A 154 12.44 -11.27 -1.12
CA LEU A 154 12.16 -12.62 -0.60
C LEU A 154 12.22 -13.71 -1.68
N THR A 155 12.70 -14.88 -1.29
CA THR A 155 12.59 -16.10 -2.08
C THR A 155 11.15 -16.64 -2.08
N PRO A 156 10.74 -17.42 -3.10
CA PRO A 156 9.38 -17.97 -3.15
C PRO A 156 9.01 -18.86 -1.96
N ILE A 157 10.00 -19.44 -1.27
CA ILE A 157 9.79 -20.27 -0.07
C ILE A 157 9.58 -19.38 1.15
N GLU A 158 10.40 -18.35 1.37
CA GLU A 158 10.20 -17.38 2.47
C GLU A 158 8.85 -16.65 2.35
N GLU A 159 8.44 -16.28 1.13
CA GLU A 159 7.09 -15.75 0.89
C GLU A 159 6.01 -16.76 1.31
N ALA A 160 6.20 -18.05 1.04
CA ALA A 160 5.25 -19.09 1.39
C ALA A 160 5.16 -19.33 2.91
N GLU A 161 6.28 -19.30 3.61
CA GLU A 161 6.34 -19.43 5.07
C GLU A 161 5.64 -18.25 5.77
N ALA A 162 5.91 -17.01 5.31
CA ALA A 162 5.25 -15.82 5.82
C ALA A 162 3.72 -15.88 5.61
N ILE A 163 3.28 -16.35 4.44
CA ILE A 163 1.86 -16.55 4.14
C ILE A 163 1.24 -17.61 5.04
N GLU A 164 1.89 -18.76 5.25
CA GLU A 164 1.33 -19.83 6.10
C GLU A 164 1.19 -19.37 7.55
N ALA A 165 2.17 -18.60 8.05
CA ALA A 165 2.08 -17.97 9.36
C ALA A 165 0.89 -17.00 9.42
N LEU A 166 0.71 -16.10 8.45
CA LEU A 166 -0.46 -15.22 8.39
C LEU A 166 -1.79 -15.98 8.32
N VAL A 167 -1.87 -17.09 7.57
CA VAL A 167 -3.07 -17.94 7.50
C VAL A 167 -3.34 -18.60 8.85
N THR A 168 -2.31 -19.03 9.56
CA THR A 168 -2.44 -19.61 10.90
C THR A 168 -3.02 -18.60 11.88
N PHE A 169 -2.60 -17.34 11.78
CA PHE A 169 -3.08 -16.28 12.67
C PHE A 169 -4.49 -15.78 12.34
N HIS A 170 -4.81 -15.59 11.05
CA HIS A 170 -6.11 -15.05 10.62
C HIS A 170 -7.15 -16.13 10.30
N GLY A 171 -6.79 -17.42 10.41
CA GLY A 171 -7.66 -18.58 10.24
C GLY A 171 -8.06 -18.92 8.80
N SER A 172 -7.82 -18.05 7.82
CA SER A 172 -8.15 -18.32 6.41
C SER A 172 -7.28 -17.57 5.41
N ALA A 173 -7.15 -18.13 4.21
CA ALA A 173 -6.46 -17.47 3.09
C ALA A 173 -7.18 -16.18 2.62
N ALA A 174 -8.52 -16.18 2.64
CA ALA A 174 -9.33 -15.03 2.27
C ALA A 174 -9.12 -13.83 3.22
N ALA A 175 -8.93 -14.10 4.51
CA ALA A 175 -8.58 -13.08 5.49
C ALA A 175 -7.20 -12.48 5.19
N VAL A 176 -6.20 -13.31 4.84
CA VAL A 176 -4.85 -12.85 4.48
C VAL A 176 -4.85 -11.96 3.23
N VAL A 177 -5.67 -12.25 2.22
CA VAL A 177 -5.84 -11.34 1.06
C VAL A 177 -6.31 -9.96 1.49
N SER A 178 -7.26 -9.92 2.43
CA SER A 178 -7.83 -8.68 2.94
C SER A 178 -6.79 -7.86 3.74
N VAL A 179 -5.98 -8.55 4.54
CA VAL A 179 -4.89 -7.95 5.33
C VAL A 179 -3.79 -7.38 4.43
N LEU A 180 -3.44 -8.08 3.34
CA LEU A 180 -2.43 -7.64 2.37
C LEU A 180 -2.96 -6.63 1.34
N GLY A 181 -4.13 -6.02 1.59
CA GLY A 181 -4.63 -4.86 0.85
C GLY A 181 -5.01 -5.14 -0.61
N GLY A 182 -5.34 -6.38 -0.96
CA GLY A 182 -5.78 -6.74 -2.32
C GLY A 182 -4.70 -6.70 -3.41
N ALA A 183 -3.45 -6.38 -3.06
CA ALA A 183 -2.31 -6.45 -3.99
C ALA A 183 -1.95 -7.90 -4.39
N VAL A 184 -2.37 -8.86 -3.57
CA VAL A 184 -2.25 -10.30 -3.80
C VAL A 184 -3.63 -10.93 -3.93
N ASN A 185 -3.71 -12.04 -4.65
CA ASN A 185 -4.97 -12.77 -4.87
C ASN A 185 -4.89 -14.21 -4.33
N ASP A 186 -6.06 -14.84 -4.18
CA ASP A 186 -6.20 -16.23 -3.70
C ASP A 186 -5.35 -17.24 -4.50
N SER A 187 -5.23 -17.04 -5.82
CA SER A 187 -4.44 -17.93 -6.68
C SER A 187 -2.94 -17.85 -6.37
N TRP A 188 -2.45 -16.65 -6.06
CA TRP A 188 -1.07 -16.41 -5.67
C TRP A 188 -0.76 -17.02 -4.31
N ILE A 189 -1.64 -16.80 -3.31
CA ILE A 189 -1.54 -17.42 -1.97
C ILE A 189 -1.54 -18.95 -2.08
N SER A 190 -2.50 -19.52 -2.82
CA SER A 190 -2.60 -20.97 -3.05
C SER A 190 -1.34 -21.54 -3.69
N THR A 191 -0.75 -20.81 -4.65
CA THR A 191 0.51 -21.20 -5.29
C THR A 191 1.65 -21.29 -4.28
N ARG A 192 1.79 -20.28 -3.42
CA ARG A 192 2.85 -20.23 -2.41
C ARG A 192 2.70 -21.33 -1.37
N ARG A 193 1.49 -21.52 -0.83
CA ARG A 193 1.20 -22.60 0.12
C ARG A 193 1.45 -24.00 -0.46
N ALA A 194 1.25 -24.18 -1.76
CA ALA A 194 1.58 -25.45 -2.42
C ALA A 194 3.08 -25.76 -2.43
N LEU A 195 3.96 -24.75 -2.35
CA LEU A 195 5.41 -24.96 -2.32
C LEU A 195 5.87 -25.61 -1.01
N LEU A 196 5.25 -25.26 0.13
CA LEU A 196 5.57 -25.84 1.44
C LEU A 196 5.21 -27.33 1.54
N LYS A 197 4.40 -27.86 0.61
CA LYS A 197 4.05 -29.28 0.56
C LYS A 197 5.15 -30.14 -0.06
N LEU A 198 6.16 -29.52 -0.67
CA LEU A 198 7.25 -30.21 -1.36
C LEU A 198 8.28 -30.77 -0.37
N PRO A 199 9.02 -31.83 -0.71
CA PRO A 199 10.23 -32.22 0.00
C PRO A 199 11.25 -31.07 0.08
N GLU A 200 11.94 -30.97 1.20
CA GLU A 200 12.95 -29.94 1.48
C GLU A 200 14.02 -29.80 0.38
N PRO A 201 14.57 -30.88 -0.22
CA PRO A 201 15.53 -30.73 -1.32
C PRO A 201 14.95 -30.03 -2.56
N ILE A 202 13.64 -30.15 -2.79
CA ILE A 202 12.95 -29.49 -3.91
C ILE A 202 12.64 -28.04 -3.54
N GLN A 203 12.24 -27.78 -2.29
CA GLN A 203 12.02 -26.41 -1.81
C GLN A 203 13.28 -25.56 -1.97
N GLN A 204 14.45 -26.10 -1.59
CA GLN A 204 15.73 -25.42 -1.76
C GLN A 204 15.98 -25.02 -3.23
N ARG A 205 15.76 -25.95 -4.16
CA ARG A 205 15.92 -25.69 -5.60
C ARG A 205 14.91 -24.69 -6.16
N VAL A 206 13.75 -24.54 -5.52
CA VAL A 206 12.77 -23.49 -5.84
C VAL A 206 13.26 -22.14 -5.29
N ALA A 207 13.83 -22.10 -4.09
CA ALA A 207 14.44 -20.89 -3.50
C ALA A 207 15.60 -20.39 -4.37
N ASP A 208 16.45 -21.30 -4.84
CA ASP A 208 17.58 -21.03 -5.74
C ASP A 208 17.16 -20.70 -7.19
N LYS A 209 15.84 -20.68 -7.46
CA LYS A 209 15.23 -20.40 -8.78
C LYS A 209 15.61 -21.40 -9.87
N GLU A 210 16.13 -22.58 -9.52
CA GLU A 210 16.40 -23.67 -10.45
C GLU A 210 15.11 -24.31 -10.96
N VAL A 211 14.16 -24.56 -10.05
CA VAL A 211 12.85 -25.14 -10.35
C VAL A 211 11.82 -24.03 -10.53
N PRO A 212 11.21 -23.88 -11.71
CA PRO A 212 10.15 -22.90 -11.94
C PRO A 212 8.94 -23.13 -11.02
N ILE A 213 8.40 -22.04 -10.46
CA ILE A 213 7.22 -22.04 -9.58
C ILE A 213 6.03 -22.79 -10.19
N ALA A 214 5.82 -22.71 -11.51
CA ALA A 214 4.73 -23.41 -12.19
C ALA A 214 4.86 -24.95 -12.08
N ILE A 215 6.08 -25.49 -12.18
CA ILE A 215 6.35 -26.93 -12.02
C ILE A 215 6.20 -27.31 -10.55
N ALA A 216 6.79 -26.51 -9.65
CA ALA A 216 6.73 -26.72 -8.21
C ALA A 216 5.29 -26.70 -7.66
N ARG A 217 4.44 -25.75 -8.11
CA ARG A 217 3.02 -25.67 -7.76
C ARG A 217 2.29 -26.95 -8.13
N LYS A 218 2.51 -27.46 -9.35
CA LYS A 218 1.85 -28.68 -9.81
C LYS A 218 2.33 -29.90 -9.02
N ALA A 219 3.63 -30.00 -8.76
CA ALA A 219 4.19 -31.04 -7.89
C ALA A 219 3.57 -31.02 -6.49
N GLY A 220 3.36 -29.85 -5.88
CA GLY A 220 2.76 -29.72 -4.55
C GLY A 220 1.30 -30.16 -4.44
N THR A 221 0.63 -30.48 -5.56
CA THR A 221 -0.72 -31.06 -5.58
C THR A 221 -0.74 -32.59 -5.65
N LEU A 222 0.41 -33.21 -5.92
CA LEU A 222 0.55 -34.67 -6.05
C LEU A 222 0.84 -35.34 -4.69
N PRO A 223 0.60 -36.66 -4.55
CA PRO A 223 1.03 -37.42 -3.39
C PRO A 223 2.54 -37.27 -3.14
N ARG A 224 2.97 -37.17 -1.89
CA ARG A 224 4.37 -36.85 -1.50
C ARG A 224 5.41 -37.76 -2.19
N GLN A 225 5.09 -39.03 -2.39
CA GLN A 225 5.98 -40.01 -3.02
C GLN A 225 6.23 -39.72 -4.51
N GLU A 226 5.32 -39.05 -5.21
CA GLU A 226 5.40 -38.78 -6.65
C GLU A 226 6.04 -37.42 -6.98
N GLN A 227 6.11 -36.51 -6.01
CA GLN A 227 6.48 -35.11 -6.24
C GLN A 227 7.91 -34.96 -6.79
N ALA A 228 8.87 -35.71 -6.25
CA ALA A 228 10.25 -35.68 -6.70
C ALA A 228 10.40 -36.19 -8.14
N ALA A 229 9.82 -37.35 -8.44
CA ALA A 229 9.84 -37.93 -9.78
C ALA A 229 9.20 -37.00 -10.81
N PHE A 230 8.09 -36.34 -10.45
CA PHE A 230 7.41 -35.37 -11.31
C PHE A 230 8.28 -34.16 -11.63
N VAL A 231 8.95 -33.58 -10.62
CA VAL A 231 9.84 -32.43 -10.80
C VAL A 231 11.01 -32.81 -11.72
N GLU A 232 11.66 -33.94 -11.47
CA GLU A 232 12.78 -34.40 -12.31
C GLU A 232 12.37 -34.63 -13.76
N ALA A 233 11.24 -35.30 -14.00
CA ALA A 233 10.74 -35.55 -15.35
C ALA A 233 10.47 -34.23 -16.10
N LYS A 234 9.85 -33.24 -15.44
CA LYS A 234 9.55 -31.94 -16.06
C LYS A 234 10.79 -31.08 -16.28
N MET A 235 11.76 -31.15 -15.38
CA MET A 235 13.03 -30.45 -15.54
C MET A 235 13.86 -31.05 -16.68
N ALA A 236 13.88 -32.37 -16.84
CA ALA A 236 14.51 -33.06 -17.96
C ALA A 236 13.86 -32.69 -19.30
N GLU A 237 12.52 -32.71 -19.36
CA GLU A 237 11.76 -32.29 -20.55
C GLU A 237 12.09 -30.85 -20.95
N ARG A 238 12.13 -29.93 -19.97
CA ARG A 238 12.48 -28.52 -20.19
C ARG A 238 13.91 -28.35 -20.73
N LYS A 239 14.87 -29.11 -20.19
CA LYS A 239 16.27 -29.09 -20.63
C LYS A 239 16.41 -29.60 -22.06
N ALA A 240 15.71 -30.68 -22.41
CA ALA A 240 15.66 -31.21 -23.77
C ALA A 240 15.05 -30.19 -24.76
N GLN A 241 13.94 -29.54 -24.39
CA GLN A 241 13.32 -28.50 -25.20
C GLN A 241 14.22 -27.26 -25.39
N GLN A 242 15.01 -26.88 -24.38
CA GLN A 242 15.98 -25.79 -24.54
C GLN A 242 17.13 -26.18 -25.47
N ALA A 243 17.59 -27.43 -25.44
CA ALA A 243 18.65 -27.91 -26.33
C ALA A 243 18.22 -27.96 -27.81
N LEU A 244 16.92 -28.14 -28.08
CA LEU A 244 16.35 -28.19 -29.43
C LEU A 244 16.10 -26.79 -30.06
N LYS A 245 16.17 -25.71 -29.29
CA LYS A 245 15.96 -24.35 -29.82
C LYS A 245 17.25 -23.83 -30.48
N PRO A 246 17.26 -23.52 -31.79
CA PRO A 246 18.46 -23.04 -32.47
C PRO A 246 18.90 -21.71 -31.88
N LYS A 247 20.21 -21.57 -31.59
CA LYS A 247 20.82 -20.31 -31.17
C LYS A 247 20.58 -19.26 -32.26
N PRO A 248 20.03 -18.07 -31.97
CA PRO A 248 19.95 -17.01 -32.96
C PRO A 248 21.37 -16.60 -33.33
N VAL A 249 21.76 -16.86 -34.57
CA VAL A 249 23.00 -16.33 -35.14
C VAL A 249 22.80 -14.82 -35.26
N ARG A 250 23.31 -14.04 -34.30
CA ARG A 250 23.37 -12.58 -34.43
C ARG A 250 24.26 -12.27 -35.64
N GLY A 251 23.61 -11.86 -36.74
CA GLY A 251 24.28 -11.51 -37.99
C GLY A 251 25.25 -10.35 -37.80
N ARG A 252 26.53 -10.60 -38.09
CA ARG A 252 27.51 -9.60 -38.54
C ARG A 252 27.07 -9.13 -39.93
N ALA A 253 26.09 -8.21 -40.00
CA ALA A 253 25.65 -7.63 -41.28
C ALA A 253 25.11 -6.20 -41.14
N ALA A 254 25.65 -5.40 -40.22
CA ALA A 254 25.32 -3.97 -40.08
C ALA A 254 26.56 -3.06 -40.03
N ALA A 255 27.70 -3.51 -40.57
CA ALA A 255 28.96 -2.74 -40.57
C ALA A 255 29.53 -2.47 -41.99
N ALA A 256 28.79 -2.79 -43.05
CA ALA A 256 29.27 -2.64 -44.43
C ALA A 256 28.22 -1.98 -45.34
N MET A 257 27.72 -0.79 -44.98
CA MET A 257 27.03 0.08 -45.94
C MET A 257 26.91 1.54 -45.46
N LYS A 258 28.04 2.17 -45.13
CA LYS A 258 28.17 3.63 -45.06
C LYS A 258 29.61 4.03 -45.41
N LYS A 259 29.92 4.03 -46.71
CA LYS A 259 31.04 4.76 -47.31
C LYS A 259 30.91 4.70 -48.84
N ASP A 260 30.08 5.60 -49.35
CA ASP A 260 30.04 6.15 -50.73
C ASP A 260 28.71 6.90 -50.81
N ALA A 261 28.58 8.16 -51.22
CA ALA A 261 29.52 9.11 -51.76
C ALA A 261 29.01 10.51 -51.37
N SER A 262 29.94 11.38 -50.99
CA SER A 262 29.74 12.84 -51.01
C SER A 262 30.43 13.36 -52.28
N GLN A 263 29.88 14.44 -52.84
CA GLN A 263 30.40 15.32 -53.91
C GLN A 263 29.89 15.01 -55.33
N ASN A 264 28.89 15.78 -55.80
CA ASN A 264 29.20 16.96 -56.63
C ASN A 264 28.01 17.93 -56.75
N SER A 265 28.35 19.21 -56.85
CA SER A 265 27.52 20.42 -57.03
C SER A 265 26.74 20.43 -58.36
N THR A 266 25.76 21.29 -58.67
CA THR A 266 25.85 22.77 -58.76
C THR A 266 24.49 23.39 -59.18
N ALA A 267 24.30 24.66 -58.82
CA ALA A 267 23.51 25.73 -59.47
C ALA A 267 22.02 25.98 -59.11
N ALA A 268 21.80 27.22 -58.63
CA ALA A 268 20.57 28.02 -58.51
C ALA A 268 19.80 28.12 -59.85
N GLU A 269 18.51 28.47 -59.97
CA GLU A 269 17.71 29.60 -59.46
C GLU A 269 16.31 29.35 -60.09
N THR A 270 15.12 29.53 -59.48
CA THR A 270 14.35 30.79 -59.44
C THR A 270 12.95 30.55 -58.84
N SER A 271 12.47 31.61 -58.19
CA SER A 271 11.17 31.97 -57.60
C SER A 271 9.87 31.30 -58.10
N ALA A 272 8.96 31.01 -57.16
CA ALA A 272 7.61 31.61 -57.13
C ALA A 272 6.84 31.23 -55.85
N GLU A 273 6.37 32.28 -55.16
CA GLU A 273 5.13 32.44 -54.40
C GLU A 273 4.60 31.29 -53.50
N ALA A 274 4.54 31.56 -52.19
CA ALA A 274 3.66 30.89 -51.25
C ALA A 274 2.71 31.90 -50.61
N PRO A 275 1.39 31.62 -50.59
CA PRO A 275 0.56 31.99 -49.46
C PRO A 275 -0.10 30.75 -48.83
N SER A 276 -0.20 30.74 -47.50
CA SER A 276 -1.07 29.82 -46.75
C SER A 276 -2.54 29.99 -47.20
N PRO A 277 -3.38 28.94 -47.18
CA PRO A 277 -4.11 28.55 -45.95
C PRO A 277 -4.28 27.01 -45.84
N GLY A 278 -4.62 26.42 -44.70
CA GLY A 278 -5.99 26.33 -44.19
C GLY A 278 -6.53 24.89 -44.29
N SER A 279 -7.01 24.39 -43.15
CA SER A 279 -8.05 23.36 -42.93
C SER A 279 -8.60 22.56 -44.14
N THR A 280 -8.62 21.22 -44.04
CA THR A 280 -9.83 20.35 -44.15
C THR A 280 -9.44 18.86 -44.07
N ALA A 281 -10.12 18.08 -43.21
CA ALA A 281 -11.05 16.95 -43.50
C ALA A 281 -10.37 15.75 -44.22
N SER A 282 -10.58 14.46 -43.92
CA SER A 282 -11.73 13.64 -43.51
C SER A 282 -11.13 12.24 -43.20
N ALA A 283 -11.66 11.31 -42.41
CA ALA A 283 -13.02 10.80 -42.43
C ALA A 283 -13.33 10.03 -41.14
N ALA A 284 -14.53 10.30 -40.62
CA ALA A 284 -15.16 9.57 -39.54
C ALA A 284 -15.78 8.27 -40.07
N ALA A 285 -15.53 7.15 -39.39
CA ALA A 285 -16.31 5.93 -39.49
C ALA A 285 -17.06 5.75 -38.17
N THR A 286 -18.36 6.01 -38.21
CA THR A 286 -19.32 5.82 -37.13
C THR A 286 -19.54 4.32 -36.89
N VAL A 287 -19.22 3.83 -35.70
CA VAL A 287 -19.73 2.56 -35.18
C VAL A 287 -20.59 2.88 -33.97
N GLN A 288 -21.91 2.69 -34.12
CA GLN A 288 -22.87 2.72 -33.03
C GLN A 288 -22.69 1.45 -32.18
N GLN A 289 -22.40 1.60 -30.89
CA GLN A 289 -22.65 0.56 -29.91
C GLN A 289 -23.53 1.11 -28.80
N SER A 290 -24.72 0.52 -28.73
CA SER A 290 -25.80 0.73 -27.78
C SER A 290 -25.37 0.42 -26.35
N VAL A 291 -25.62 1.37 -25.44
CA VAL A 291 -25.51 1.21 -23.99
C VAL A 291 -26.62 0.26 -23.50
N PRO A 292 -26.33 -0.76 -22.66
CA PRO A 292 -27.38 -1.52 -21.99
C PRO A 292 -27.90 -0.76 -20.75
N GLU A 293 -29.22 -0.69 -20.60
CA GLU A 293 -29.90 -0.12 -19.44
C GLU A 293 -29.63 -0.93 -18.15
N PRO A 294 -29.65 -0.27 -16.96
CA PRO A 294 -29.46 -0.96 -15.70
C PRO A 294 -30.68 -1.81 -15.34
N ARG A 295 -30.42 -3.09 -15.02
CA ARG A 295 -31.36 -4.07 -14.50
C ARG A 295 -31.87 -3.63 -13.12
N VAL A 296 -33.16 -3.33 -13.03
CA VAL A 296 -33.84 -3.12 -11.74
C VAL A 296 -34.02 -4.50 -11.10
N GLU A 297 -33.22 -4.78 -10.06
CA GLU A 297 -33.48 -5.89 -9.15
C GLU A 297 -34.52 -5.45 -8.13
N SER A 298 -35.65 -6.15 -8.12
CA SER A 298 -36.72 -6.02 -7.14
C SER A 298 -36.21 -6.45 -5.76
N LYS A 299 -35.93 -5.47 -4.89
CA LYS A 299 -35.78 -5.71 -3.45
C LYS A 299 -37.16 -6.01 -2.86
N THR A 300 -37.37 -7.24 -2.41
CA THR A 300 -38.33 -7.54 -1.36
C THR A 300 -37.85 -6.84 -0.09
N SER A 301 -38.56 -5.79 0.30
CA SER A 301 -38.35 -5.05 1.55
C SER A 301 -38.97 -5.83 2.70
N ASP A 302 -38.17 -6.62 3.41
CA ASP A 302 -38.50 -6.94 4.80
C ASP A 302 -38.28 -5.67 5.64
N GLY A 303 -39.32 -5.23 6.33
CA GLY A 303 -39.42 -3.92 6.98
C GLY A 303 -38.47 -3.73 8.16
N PHE A 304 -37.22 -3.35 7.88
CA PHE A 304 -36.20 -3.06 8.91
C PHE A 304 -35.72 -1.60 8.97
N ASP A 305 -36.39 -0.68 8.26
CA ASP A 305 -35.83 0.65 7.94
C ASP A 305 -36.46 1.84 8.68
N ALA A 306 -37.10 1.61 9.84
CA ALA A 306 -37.49 2.73 10.71
C ALA A 306 -36.27 3.19 11.53
N PRO A 307 -35.89 4.49 11.49
CA PRO A 307 -34.76 5.02 12.25
C PRO A 307 -35.04 4.88 13.76
N VAL A 308 -34.07 4.28 14.47
CA VAL A 308 -34.11 4.16 15.93
C VAL A 308 -33.40 5.37 16.53
N ASP A 309 -34.06 6.04 17.46
CA ASP A 309 -33.43 7.09 18.26
C ASP A 309 -32.55 6.43 19.34
N TRP A 310 -31.23 6.41 19.09
CA TRP A 310 -30.23 5.80 19.97
C TRP A 310 -29.97 6.60 21.27
N THR A 311 -30.55 7.79 21.41
CA THR A 311 -30.41 8.61 22.62
C THR A 311 -31.54 8.40 23.63
N ASN A 312 -32.61 7.70 23.25
CA ASN A 312 -33.73 7.39 24.13
C ASN A 312 -33.72 5.89 24.53
N PRO A 313 -33.50 5.55 25.82
CA PRO A 313 -33.38 4.16 26.26
C PRO A 313 -34.66 3.34 26.04
N ASP A 314 -35.84 3.94 26.10
CA ASP A 314 -37.10 3.23 25.85
C ASP A 314 -37.27 2.90 24.36
N ALA A 315 -36.83 3.79 23.47
CA ALA A 315 -36.86 3.58 22.03
C ALA A 315 -35.86 2.48 21.59
N VAL A 316 -34.68 2.46 22.20
CA VAL A 316 -33.68 1.41 21.99
C VAL A 316 -34.19 0.05 22.49
N THR A 317 -34.82 0.02 23.67
CA THR A 317 -35.37 -1.22 24.24
C THR A 317 -36.50 -1.79 23.38
N ALA A 318 -37.41 -0.93 22.91
CA ALA A 318 -38.48 -1.32 22.00
C ALA A 318 -37.93 -1.88 20.68
N ALA A 319 -36.92 -1.21 20.09
CA ALA A 319 -36.29 -1.66 18.86
C ALA A 319 -35.57 -3.02 19.00
N ILE A 320 -34.92 -3.27 20.14
CA ILE A 320 -34.26 -4.56 20.41
C ILE A 320 -35.28 -5.69 20.55
N LEU A 321 -36.40 -5.45 21.25
CA LEU A 321 -37.44 -6.47 21.45
C LEU A 321 -38.22 -6.78 20.16
N GLU A 322 -38.41 -5.79 19.29
CA GLU A 322 -39.16 -5.95 18.04
C GLU A 322 -38.29 -6.57 16.92
N ARG A 323 -36.98 -6.30 16.92
CA ARG A 323 -36.09 -6.62 15.80
C ARG A 323 -35.11 -7.76 16.06
N CYS A 324 -34.98 -8.24 17.31
CA CYS A 324 -34.08 -9.34 17.63
C CYS A 324 -34.84 -10.61 18.03
N PRO A 325 -34.35 -11.80 17.62
CA PRO A 325 -34.88 -13.06 18.12
C PRO A 325 -34.61 -13.19 19.63
N PRO A 326 -35.48 -13.88 20.38
CA PRO A 326 -35.45 -13.92 21.84
C PRO A 326 -34.11 -14.43 22.42
N ASP A 327 -33.43 -15.32 21.70
CA ASP A 327 -32.12 -15.86 22.08
C ASP A 327 -31.00 -14.80 22.01
N ALA A 328 -31.11 -13.82 21.11
CA ALA A 328 -30.16 -12.72 21.00
C ALA A 328 -30.38 -11.69 22.11
N VAL A 329 -31.64 -11.45 22.50
CA VAL A 329 -32.00 -10.55 23.61
C VAL A 329 -31.44 -11.07 24.94
N GLN A 330 -31.52 -12.38 25.20
CA GLN A 330 -30.93 -12.99 26.40
C GLN A 330 -29.41 -12.81 26.47
N LYS A 331 -28.70 -12.98 25.34
CA LYS A 331 -27.24 -12.80 25.30
C LYS A 331 -26.81 -11.35 25.57
N ILE A 332 -27.58 -10.39 25.05
CA ILE A 332 -27.32 -8.96 25.28
C ILE A 332 -27.57 -8.62 26.76
N ALA A 333 -28.67 -9.11 27.34
CA ALA A 333 -28.97 -8.91 28.77
C ALA A 333 -27.90 -9.51 29.68
N GLN A 334 -27.37 -10.70 29.33
CA GLN A 334 -26.31 -11.34 30.10
C GLN A 334 -24.99 -10.56 30.00
N GLY A 335 -24.61 -10.09 28.81
CA GLY A 335 -23.40 -9.28 28.63
C GLY A 335 -23.45 -7.93 29.34
N LEU A 336 -24.64 -7.33 29.50
CA LEU A 336 -24.81 -6.09 30.27
C LEU A 336 -24.70 -6.33 31.78
N LEU A 337 -25.26 -7.44 32.29
CA LEU A 337 -25.14 -7.83 33.69
C LEU A 337 -23.70 -8.18 34.09
N ASP A 338 -22.92 -8.79 33.19
CA ASP A 338 -21.50 -9.10 33.43
C ASP A 338 -20.58 -7.85 33.38
N SER A 339 -21.11 -6.71 32.94
CA SER A 339 -20.38 -5.44 32.79
C SER A 339 -20.70 -4.39 33.88
N LEU A 340 -21.59 -4.73 34.82
CA LEU A 340 -21.94 -3.95 36.02
C LEU A 340 -21.20 -4.48 37.26
#